data_AF-A0A938ZYU2-F1
#
_entry.id   AF-A0A938ZYU2-F1
#
_cell.length_a   1.000
_cell.length_b   1.000
_cell.length_c   1.000
_cell.angle_alpha   90.00
_cell.angle_beta   90.00
_cell.angle_gamma   90.00
#
_symmetry.space_group_name_H-M   'P 1'
#
loop_
_entity.id
_entity.type
_entity.pdbx_description
1 polymer ?
#
loop_
_entity_poly.entity_id
_entity_poly.type
_entity_poly.pdbx_seq_one_letter_code
_entity_poly.pdbx_strand_id
1 'polypeptide(L)'
;MIKRIKALFLTAILTVFFIGVTATHAKAETYLAGEFTITLDDGENGKTYRGCDAQGKCINLENGTSWRDNGYRGITWENGDYTYSVSWRENANEGMYLNIYNKDKQILRHQLVETTENVGTLKGVTYCDVVNITSGQLALRDSPNGQSRAGLDNGNNVLLKKQEGIWAYVSVVQGPNTRVNGLSGWVNSNYLHCTKEPID
;
A
#
# COMPACT_ATOMS: atom_id res chain seq x y z
N MET A 1 73.92 -42.52 -32.05
CA MET A 1 73.62 -41.21 -32.69
C MET A 1 72.22 -41.31 -33.31
N ILE A 2 71.40 -40.25 -33.26
CA ILE A 2 69.98 -40.14 -33.72
C ILE A 2 68.96 -40.52 -32.62
N LYS A 3 68.52 -39.57 -31.77
CA LYS A 3 67.32 -38.68 -31.89
C LYS A 3 66.01 -39.43 -32.23
N ARG A 4 65.06 -39.42 -31.29
CA ARG A 4 63.74 -38.78 -31.44
C ARG A 4 62.90 -38.85 -30.15
N ILE A 5 62.76 -37.70 -29.53
CA ILE A 5 61.70 -37.32 -28.58
C ILE A 5 60.40 -37.20 -29.38
N LYS A 6 59.30 -37.79 -28.89
CA LYS A 6 57.96 -37.23 -29.07
C LYS A 6 57.21 -37.31 -27.75
N ALA A 7 57.10 -36.15 -27.14
CA ALA A 7 56.30 -35.89 -25.96
C ALA A 7 54.84 -36.24 -26.22
N LEU A 8 54.23 -37.04 -25.34
CA LEU A 8 52.78 -37.06 -25.19
C LEU A 8 52.38 -35.81 -24.41
N PHE A 9 51.87 -34.81 -25.11
CA PHE A 9 51.10 -33.74 -24.47
C PHE A 9 49.70 -34.28 -24.17
N LEU A 10 49.46 -34.68 -22.93
CA LEU A 10 48.10 -34.79 -22.39
C LEU A 10 47.59 -33.36 -22.16
N THR A 11 46.78 -32.84 -23.08
CA THR A 11 45.98 -31.64 -22.83
C THR A 11 44.81 -32.02 -21.92
N ALA A 12 44.94 -31.75 -20.63
CA ALA A 12 43.82 -31.73 -19.70
C ALA A 12 42.92 -30.54 -20.06
N ILE A 13 41.76 -30.82 -20.65
CA ILE A 13 40.71 -29.82 -20.87
C ILE A 13 40.13 -29.50 -19.50
N LEU A 14 40.51 -28.34 -18.94
CA LEU A 14 39.91 -27.80 -17.73
C LEU A 14 38.50 -27.30 -18.12
N THR A 15 37.48 -28.14 -17.94
CA THR A 15 36.09 -27.73 -18.03
C THR A 15 35.79 -26.81 -16.85
N VAL A 16 35.90 -25.51 -17.07
CA VAL A 16 35.40 -24.50 -16.14
C VAL A 16 33.87 -24.57 -16.20
N PHE A 17 33.28 -25.34 -15.28
CA PHE A 17 31.87 -25.23 -14.95
C PHE A 17 31.69 -23.85 -14.31
N PHE A 18 31.39 -22.83 -15.11
CA PHE A 18 30.70 -21.66 -14.60
C PHE A 18 29.30 -22.15 -14.20
N ILE A 19 29.16 -22.57 -12.94
CA ILE A 19 27.85 -22.62 -12.31
C ILE A 19 27.47 -21.15 -12.17
N GLY A 20 26.86 -20.60 -13.22
CA GLY A 20 26.13 -19.36 -13.12
C GLY A 20 25.07 -19.60 -12.07
N VAL A 21 25.29 -19.10 -10.86
CA VAL A 21 24.24 -19.01 -9.85
C VAL A 21 23.26 -18.01 -10.44
N THR A 22 22.23 -18.50 -11.11
CA THR A 22 21.06 -17.68 -11.40
C THR A 22 20.44 -17.41 -10.04
N ALA A 23 20.84 -16.29 -9.41
CA ALA A 23 20.08 -15.72 -8.32
C ALA A 23 18.72 -15.34 -8.92
N THR A 24 17.77 -16.27 -8.83
CA THR A 24 16.36 -16.00 -9.05
C THR A 24 15.93 -15.12 -7.89
N HIS A 25 16.22 -13.83 -8.00
CA HIS A 25 15.67 -12.82 -7.10
C HIS A 25 14.16 -12.92 -7.26
N ALA A 26 13.49 -13.25 -6.15
CA ALA A 26 12.04 -13.27 -6.08
C ALA A 26 11.51 -11.93 -6.63
N LYS A 27 10.43 -11.98 -7.40
CA LYS A 27 9.86 -10.77 -7.97
C LYS A 27 9.41 -9.87 -6.83
N ALA A 28 9.97 -8.67 -6.76
CA ALA A 28 9.39 -7.62 -5.95
C ALA A 28 7.94 -7.39 -6.42
N GLU A 29 6.97 -7.63 -5.55
CA GLU A 29 5.55 -7.45 -5.85
C GLU A 29 5.23 -5.97 -5.68
N THR A 30 4.73 -5.35 -6.74
CA THR A 30 4.36 -3.93 -6.73
C THR A 30 2.85 -3.78 -6.69
N TYR A 31 2.40 -2.91 -5.80
CA TYR A 31 1.02 -2.65 -5.51
C TYR A 31 0.74 -1.15 -5.58
N LEU A 32 -0.52 -0.83 -5.83
CA LEU A 32 -1.08 0.50 -5.61
C LEU A 32 -1.69 0.53 -4.21
N ALA A 33 -1.43 1.59 -3.46
CA ALA A 33 -2.05 1.89 -2.17
C ALA A 33 -2.53 3.34 -2.21
N GLY A 34 -3.74 3.59 -2.73
CA GLY A 34 -4.18 4.96 -3.01
C GLY A 34 -3.31 5.62 -4.07
N GLU A 35 -2.66 6.73 -3.74
CA GLU A 35 -1.72 7.44 -4.63
C GLU A 35 -0.28 6.89 -4.55
N PHE A 36 -0.03 5.94 -3.66
CA PHE A 36 1.30 5.38 -3.46
C PHE A 36 1.52 4.14 -4.33
N THR A 37 2.74 4.00 -4.80
CA THR A 37 3.24 2.71 -5.34
C THR A 37 4.10 2.06 -4.27
N ILE A 38 3.73 0.84 -3.88
CA ILE A 38 4.39 0.07 -2.85
C ILE A 38 5.03 -1.15 -3.49
N THR A 39 6.34 -1.25 -3.40
CA THR A 39 7.09 -2.43 -3.84
C THR A 39 7.59 -3.16 -2.60
N LEU A 40 7.21 -4.41 -2.46
CA LEU A 40 7.65 -5.31 -1.39
C LEU A 40 8.57 -6.35 -2.00
N ASP A 41 9.73 -6.54 -1.38
CA ASP A 41 10.68 -7.58 -1.79
C ASP A 41 11.19 -8.33 -0.56
N ASP A 42 11.34 -9.64 -0.72
CA ASP A 42 11.88 -10.57 0.26
C ASP A 42 13.30 -11.05 -0.16
N GLY A 43 14.06 -10.18 -0.84
CA GLY A 43 15.38 -10.43 -1.41
C GLY A 43 16.53 -10.56 -0.39
N GLU A 44 17.77 -10.53 -0.89
CA GLU A 44 19.01 -10.80 -0.11
C GLU A 44 19.21 -9.86 1.11
N ASN A 45 18.63 -8.65 1.07
CA ASN A 45 18.67 -7.66 2.16
C ASN A 45 17.52 -7.78 3.17
N GLY A 46 16.78 -8.89 3.14
CA GLY A 46 15.62 -9.13 4.00
C GLY A 46 14.35 -8.47 3.46
N LYS A 47 13.37 -8.27 4.34
CA LYS A 47 12.06 -7.71 3.98
C LYS A 47 12.19 -6.23 3.70
N THR A 48 12.10 -5.82 2.44
CA THR A 48 12.22 -4.42 2.03
C THR A 48 10.87 -3.82 1.67
N TYR A 49 10.77 -2.52 1.90
CA TYR A 49 9.63 -1.69 1.55
C TYR A 49 10.13 -0.51 0.74
N ARG A 50 9.56 -0.32 -0.45
CA ARG A 50 9.75 0.90 -1.23
C ARG A 50 8.40 1.54 -1.49
N GLY A 51 8.16 2.69 -0.87
CA GLY A 51 6.94 3.47 -1.06
C GLY A 51 7.24 4.75 -1.84
N CYS A 52 6.54 4.97 -2.95
CA CYS A 52 6.64 6.19 -3.75
C CYS A 52 5.31 6.93 -3.77
N ASP A 53 5.36 8.26 -3.75
CA ASP A 53 4.19 9.11 -3.97
C ASP A 53 3.85 9.31 -5.45
N ALA A 54 2.78 10.06 -5.72
CA ALA A 54 2.34 10.40 -7.07
C ALA A 54 3.35 11.28 -7.85
N GLN A 55 4.29 11.92 -7.17
CA GLN A 55 5.36 12.72 -7.78
C GLN A 55 6.60 11.88 -8.09
N GLY A 56 6.60 10.59 -7.71
CA GLY A 56 7.71 9.67 -7.89
C GLY A 56 8.80 9.82 -6.83
N LYS A 57 8.54 10.54 -5.74
CA LYS A 57 9.45 10.62 -4.59
C LYS A 57 9.25 9.39 -3.72
N CYS A 58 10.35 8.75 -3.36
CA CYS A 58 10.31 7.43 -2.74
C CYS A 58 11.15 7.35 -1.47
N ILE A 59 10.71 6.50 -0.55
CA ILE A 59 11.48 6.01 0.58
C ILE A 59 11.79 4.52 0.37
N ASN A 60 12.96 4.08 0.84
CA ASN A 60 13.35 2.67 0.85
C ASN A 60 13.69 2.29 2.28
N LEU A 61 13.05 1.25 2.79
CA LEU A 61 13.23 0.73 4.13
C LEU A 61 13.59 -0.74 4.02
N GLU A 62 14.52 -1.17 4.86
CA GLU A 62 15.05 -2.54 4.88
C GLU A 62 14.81 -3.17 6.26
N ASN A 63 15.08 -4.47 6.38
CA ASN A 63 15.01 -5.21 7.65
C ASN A 63 13.63 -5.15 8.34
N GLY A 64 12.55 -5.26 7.56
CA GLY A 64 11.19 -5.28 8.10
C GLY A 64 10.95 -6.39 9.12
N THR A 65 10.27 -6.06 10.21
CA THR A 65 9.94 -7.00 11.29
C THR A 65 8.60 -7.67 11.02
N SER A 66 8.60 -8.99 10.83
CA SER A 66 7.35 -9.75 10.72
C SER A 66 6.68 -9.92 12.08
N TRP A 67 5.36 -9.81 12.10
CA TRP A 67 4.56 -9.98 13.30
C TRP A 67 3.25 -10.70 13.01
N ARG A 68 2.66 -11.23 14.07
CA ARG A 68 1.34 -11.88 14.07
C ARG A 68 0.66 -11.56 15.39
N ASP A 69 -0.48 -10.91 15.34
CA ASP A 69 -1.21 -10.49 16.53
C ASP A 69 -2.72 -10.38 16.24
N ASN A 70 -3.56 -10.75 17.21
CA ASN A 70 -5.03 -10.60 17.14
C ASN A 70 -5.68 -11.07 15.83
N GLY A 71 -5.17 -12.16 15.23
CA GLY A 71 -5.67 -12.73 13.96
C GLY A 71 -5.22 -11.97 12.71
N TYR A 72 -4.28 -11.05 12.84
CA TYR A 72 -3.59 -10.36 11.76
C TYR A 72 -2.16 -10.88 11.63
N ARG A 73 -1.63 -10.75 10.42
CA ARG A 73 -0.22 -10.94 10.10
C ARG A 73 0.28 -9.73 9.34
N GLY A 74 1.53 -9.37 9.53
CA GLY A 74 2.11 -8.24 8.83
C GLY A 74 3.62 -8.15 8.92
N ILE A 75 4.14 -7.10 8.29
CA ILE A 75 5.54 -6.69 8.30
C ILE A 75 5.57 -5.19 8.58
N THR A 76 6.46 -4.77 9.46
CA THR A 76 6.61 -3.37 9.88
C THR A 76 8.02 -2.85 9.66
N TRP A 77 8.13 -1.60 9.25
CA TRP A 77 9.36 -0.83 9.09
C TRP A 77 9.25 0.49 9.84
N GLU A 78 10.34 0.89 10.50
CA GLU A 78 10.42 2.15 11.24
C GLU A 78 11.28 3.17 10.48
N ASN A 79 10.87 4.44 10.52
CA ASN A 79 11.62 5.56 9.97
C ASN A 79 11.40 6.82 10.83
N GLY A 80 12.25 6.99 11.85
CA GLY A 80 12.09 8.07 12.83
C GLY A 80 10.80 7.89 13.63
N ASP A 81 9.94 8.92 13.64
CA ASP A 81 8.64 8.91 14.32
C ASP A 81 7.55 8.15 13.52
N TYR A 82 7.87 7.64 12.32
CA TYR A 82 6.91 6.98 11.46
C TYR A 82 7.09 5.47 11.42
N THR A 83 5.96 4.77 11.46
CA THR A 83 5.87 3.31 11.33
C THR A 83 5.08 2.97 10.08
N TYR A 84 5.66 2.17 9.19
CA TYR A 84 5.03 1.67 7.97
C TYR A 84 4.75 0.18 8.16
N SER A 85 3.51 -0.24 7.98
CA SER A 85 3.10 -1.62 8.23
C SER A 85 2.21 -2.14 7.12
N VAL A 86 2.64 -3.20 6.44
CA VAL A 86 1.77 -3.98 5.56
C VAL A 86 1.19 -5.15 6.34
N SER A 87 -0.13 -5.26 6.39
CA SER A 87 -0.81 -6.27 7.20
C SER A 87 -2.09 -6.78 6.54
N TRP A 88 -2.46 -8.01 6.85
CA TRP A 88 -3.72 -8.63 6.42
C TRP A 88 -4.31 -9.48 7.54
N ARG A 89 -5.61 -9.70 7.45
CA ARG A 89 -6.32 -10.58 8.38
C ARG A 89 -6.17 -12.02 7.93
N GLU A 90 -5.84 -12.89 8.86
CA GLU A 90 -5.67 -14.31 8.55
C GLU A 90 -7.01 -15.02 8.42
N ASN A 91 -7.07 -15.98 7.50
CA ASN A 91 -8.28 -16.76 7.22
C ASN A 91 -9.49 -15.91 6.80
N ALA A 92 -9.26 -14.66 6.39
CA ALA A 92 -10.26 -13.79 5.80
C ALA A 92 -9.97 -13.66 4.31
N ASN A 93 -11.02 -13.54 3.49
CA ASN A 93 -10.88 -13.19 2.08
C ASN A 93 -10.73 -11.66 1.92
N GLU A 94 -9.78 -11.09 2.68
CA GLU A 94 -9.48 -9.67 2.73
C GLU A 94 -8.09 -9.43 2.11
N GLY A 95 -7.94 -8.34 1.37
CA GLY A 95 -6.65 -7.95 0.81
C GLY A 95 -5.67 -7.44 1.88
N MET A 96 -4.42 -7.24 1.47
CA MET A 96 -3.43 -6.59 2.33
C MET A 96 -3.68 -5.09 2.43
N TYR A 97 -3.24 -4.49 3.54
CA TYR A 97 -3.33 -3.06 3.77
C TYR A 97 -1.96 -2.50 4.11
N LEU A 98 -1.59 -1.40 3.45
CA LEU A 98 -0.62 -0.45 3.95
C LEU A 98 -1.24 0.32 5.11
N ASN A 99 -0.50 0.47 6.20
CA ASN A 99 -0.83 1.34 7.33
C ASN A 99 0.38 2.20 7.62
N ILE A 100 0.17 3.50 7.85
CA ILE A 100 1.24 4.40 8.29
C ILE A 100 0.78 5.06 9.58
N TYR A 101 1.69 5.08 10.55
CA TYR A 101 1.51 5.70 11.84
C TYR A 101 2.53 6.81 12.01
N ASN A 102 2.14 7.90 12.66
CA ASN A 102 3.06 8.84 13.27
C ASN A 102 2.92 8.64 14.78
N LYS A 103 3.96 8.08 15.41
CA LYS A 103 3.91 7.57 16.78
C LYS A 103 2.72 6.61 16.91
N ASP A 104 1.79 6.89 17.83
CA ASP A 104 0.65 6.02 18.10
C ASP A 104 -0.57 6.29 17.22
N LYS A 105 -0.54 7.35 16.38
CA LYS A 105 -1.69 7.74 15.56
C LYS A 105 -1.58 7.13 14.17
N GLN A 106 -2.56 6.30 13.79
CA GLN A 106 -2.72 5.89 12.40
C GLN A 106 -3.10 7.11 11.56
N ILE A 107 -2.25 7.46 10.61
CA ILE A 107 -2.45 8.58 9.69
C ILE A 107 -2.83 8.10 8.29
N LEU A 108 -2.55 6.84 7.98
CA LEU A 108 -2.93 6.25 6.70
C LEU A 108 -3.30 4.79 6.86
N ARG A 109 -4.31 4.36 6.12
CA ARG A 109 -4.52 2.95 5.79
C ARG A 109 -5.14 2.78 4.40
N HIS A 110 -4.48 1.99 3.55
CA HIS A 110 -4.88 1.74 2.17
C HIS A 110 -4.77 0.26 1.83
N GLN A 111 -5.77 -0.28 1.14
CA GLN A 111 -5.66 -1.62 0.58
C GLN A 111 -4.61 -1.63 -0.54
N LEU A 112 -3.75 -2.66 -0.54
CA LEU A 112 -2.84 -2.94 -1.63
C LEU A 112 -3.60 -3.61 -2.77
N VAL A 113 -3.47 -3.04 -3.97
CA VAL A 113 -4.06 -3.54 -5.22
C VAL A 113 -2.93 -3.89 -6.17
N GLU A 114 -2.90 -5.12 -6.67
CA GLU A 114 -1.86 -5.57 -7.59
C GLU A 114 -1.87 -4.75 -8.90
N THR A 115 -0.68 -4.40 -9.40
CA THR A 115 -0.54 -3.62 -10.64
C THR A 115 -0.89 -4.37 -11.93
N THR A 116 -1.28 -5.65 -11.85
CA THR A 116 -1.66 -6.50 -12.99
C THR A 116 -3.12 -6.34 -13.39
N GLU A 117 -3.96 -5.76 -12.53
CA GLU A 117 -5.28 -5.30 -12.94
C GLU A 117 -5.11 -4.03 -13.79
N ASN A 118 -5.81 -3.95 -14.93
CA ASN A 118 -5.83 -2.75 -15.79
C ASN A 118 -6.49 -1.58 -15.04
N VAL A 119 -5.80 -1.00 -14.08
CA VAL A 119 -6.18 0.24 -13.41
C VAL A 119 -5.80 1.35 -14.36
N GLY A 120 -6.75 1.73 -15.22
CA GLY A 120 -6.63 2.91 -16.06
C GLY A 120 -6.15 4.09 -15.22
N THR A 121 -5.11 4.75 -15.72
CA THR A 121 -4.50 6.00 -15.24
C THR A 121 -5.18 6.59 -14.00
N LEU A 122 -4.62 6.37 -12.81
CA LEU A 122 -5.10 6.99 -11.57
C LEU A 122 -5.00 8.52 -11.70
N LYS A 123 -6.10 9.17 -12.11
CA LYS A 123 -6.30 10.59 -11.90
C LYS A 123 -6.44 10.79 -10.39
N GLY A 124 -5.65 11.71 -9.83
CA GLY A 124 -5.45 11.95 -8.40
C GLY A 124 -6.68 11.66 -7.53
N VAL A 125 -6.47 10.82 -6.52
CA VAL A 125 -7.50 10.31 -5.63
C VAL A 125 -7.41 11.10 -4.34
N THR A 126 -8.39 11.96 -4.08
CA THR A 126 -8.42 12.77 -2.85
C THR A 126 -9.09 11.98 -1.73
N TYR A 127 -8.39 11.76 -0.63
CA TYR A 127 -8.94 11.15 0.59
C TYR A 127 -9.35 12.24 1.56
N CYS A 128 -10.38 11.95 2.36
CA CYS A 128 -10.85 12.85 3.39
C CYS A 128 -11.24 12.10 4.65
N ASP A 129 -10.93 12.71 5.79
CA ASP A 129 -11.46 12.28 7.07
C ASP A 129 -12.76 13.01 7.38
N VAL A 130 -13.72 12.27 7.93
CA VAL A 130 -14.92 12.84 8.51
C VAL A 130 -14.56 13.45 9.86
N VAL A 131 -14.79 14.74 10.01
CA VAL A 131 -14.38 15.52 11.19
C VAL A 131 -15.44 16.55 11.59
N ASN A 132 -15.26 17.16 12.76
CA ASN A 132 -16.05 18.30 13.26
C ASN A 132 -17.55 18.02 13.47
N ILE A 133 -17.96 16.75 13.57
CA ILE A 133 -19.31 16.41 14.03
C ILE A 133 -19.36 16.59 15.55
N THR A 134 -20.21 17.50 16.04
CA THR A 134 -20.41 17.77 17.47
C THR A 134 -21.60 17.01 18.07
N SER A 135 -22.55 16.60 17.22
CA SER A 135 -23.71 15.78 17.60
C SER A 135 -24.25 15.05 16.37
N GLY A 136 -24.79 13.85 16.56
CA GLY A 136 -25.35 13.03 15.48
C GLY A 136 -24.28 12.39 14.60
N GLN A 137 -24.60 12.18 13.31
CA GLN A 137 -23.71 11.57 12.31
C GLN A 137 -23.77 12.37 11.01
N LEU A 138 -22.71 12.30 10.21
CA LEU A 138 -22.71 12.83 8.85
C LEU A 138 -23.55 11.93 7.95
N ALA A 139 -24.66 12.46 7.45
CA ALA A 139 -25.58 11.71 6.60
C ALA A 139 -24.95 11.40 5.23
N LEU A 140 -24.92 10.10 4.89
CA LEU A 140 -24.71 9.60 3.54
C LEU A 140 -26.06 9.54 2.81
N ARG A 141 -26.13 10.08 1.59
CA ARG A 141 -27.36 10.24 0.81
C ARG A 141 -27.19 9.74 -0.62
N ASP A 142 -28.28 9.38 -1.28
CA ASP A 142 -28.26 9.01 -2.70
C ASP A 142 -28.18 10.23 -3.63
N SER A 143 -28.63 11.39 -3.15
CA SER A 143 -28.55 12.67 -3.86
C SER A 143 -28.31 13.84 -2.88
N PRO A 144 -27.76 14.97 -3.37
CA PRO A 144 -27.72 16.21 -2.61
C PRO A 144 -29.10 16.59 -2.07
N ASN A 145 -29.19 16.94 -0.79
CA ASN A 145 -30.45 17.21 -0.07
C ASN A 145 -31.46 16.05 0.00
N GLY A 146 -31.15 14.86 -0.52
CA GLY A 146 -32.02 13.68 -0.45
C GLY A 146 -32.16 13.13 0.97
N GLN A 147 -32.87 12.02 1.17
CA GLN A 147 -32.98 11.40 2.50
C GLN A 147 -31.65 10.78 2.96
N SER A 148 -31.44 10.75 4.27
CA SER A 148 -30.29 10.06 4.86
C SER A 148 -30.52 8.54 4.79
N ARG A 149 -29.53 7.80 4.31
CA ARG A 149 -29.57 6.32 4.28
C ARG A 149 -28.58 5.66 5.23
N ALA A 150 -27.53 6.38 5.61
CA ALA A 150 -26.52 5.92 6.56
C ALA A 150 -25.84 7.11 7.24
N GLY A 151 -25.15 6.87 8.35
CA GLY A 151 -24.41 7.89 9.10
C GLY A 151 -22.93 7.54 9.22
N LEU A 152 -22.06 8.50 8.91
CA LEU A 152 -20.62 8.43 9.14
C LEU A 152 -20.29 9.15 10.45
N ASP A 153 -19.35 8.59 11.21
CA ASP A 153 -18.83 9.16 12.45
C ASP A 153 -17.52 9.91 12.18
N ASN A 154 -17.12 10.76 13.14
CA ASN A 154 -15.78 11.34 13.12
C ASN A 154 -14.74 10.20 13.08
N GLY A 155 -13.74 10.35 12.21
CA GLY A 155 -12.71 9.32 11.97
C GLY A 155 -13.08 8.29 10.91
N ASN A 156 -14.28 8.33 10.33
CA ASN A 156 -14.51 7.63 9.07
C ASN A 156 -13.66 8.25 7.95
N ASN A 157 -12.96 7.42 7.19
CA ASN A 157 -12.16 7.82 6.04
C ASN A 157 -12.92 7.53 4.75
N VAL A 158 -12.91 8.50 3.84
CA VAL A 158 -13.66 8.44 2.58
C VAL A 158 -12.82 8.86 1.39
N LEU A 159 -13.12 8.27 0.25
CA LEU A 159 -12.58 8.61 -1.06
C LEU A 159 -13.47 9.66 -1.72
N LEU A 160 -12.96 10.87 -1.94
CA LEU A 160 -13.64 11.89 -2.72
C LEU A 160 -13.60 11.52 -4.20
N LYS A 161 -14.77 11.29 -4.79
CA LYS A 161 -14.93 10.97 -6.21
C LYS A 161 -15.38 12.17 -7.03
N LYS A 162 -16.19 13.04 -6.43
CA LYS A 162 -16.72 14.25 -7.07
C LYS A 162 -17.09 15.29 -6.01
N GLN A 163 -16.94 16.57 -6.35
CA GLN A 163 -17.42 17.66 -5.51
C GLN A 163 -18.25 18.65 -6.33
N GLU A 164 -19.39 19.06 -5.77
CA GLU A 164 -20.32 20.03 -6.31
C GLU A 164 -20.75 20.99 -5.19
N GLY A 165 -20.10 22.15 -5.11
CA GLY A 165 -20.32 23.09 -4.02
C GLY A 165 -20.03 22.45 -2.65
N ILE A 166 -21.04 22.46 -1.76
CA ILE A 166 -20.95 21.86 -0.42
C ILE A 166 -21.21 20.35 -0.41
N TRP A 167 -21.45 19.73 -1.57
CA TRP A 167 -21.74 18.31 -1.68
C TRP A 167 -20.54 17.56 -2.24
N ALA A 168 -20.15 16.50 -1.54
CA ALA A 168 -19.10 15.59 -1.96
C ALA A 168 -19.69 14.20 -2.20
N TYR A 169 -19.49 13.65 -3.38
CA TYR A 169 -19.77 12.24 -3.64
C TYR A 169 -18.54 11.43 -3.23
N VAL A 170 -18.73 10.56 -2.25
CA VAL A 170 -17.65 9.83 -1.61
C VAL A 170 -17.91 8.34 -1.60
N SER A 171 -16.83 7.56 -1.50
CA SER A 171 -16.90 6.13 -1.19
C SER A 171 -16.27 5.89 0.18
N VAL A 172 -17.00 5.25 1.10
CA VAL A 172 -16.52 5.01 2.46
C VAL A 172 -15.51 3.89 2.45
N VAL A 173 -14.30 4.17 2.90
CA VAL A 173 -13.22 3.19 2.97
C VAL A 173 -13.34 2.42 4.27
N GLN A 174 -13.32 3.14 5.40
CA GLN A 174 -13.24 2.56 6.73
C GLN A 174 -13.57 3.56 7.83
N GLY A 175 -13.61 3.10 9.07
CA GLY A 175 -13.62 3.92 10.27
C GLY A 175 -14.49 3.34 11.38
N PRO A 176 -14.81 4.15 12.40
CA PRO A 176 -15.48 3.68 13.61
C PRO A 176 -16.84 3.03 13.34
N ASN A 177 -17.64 3.59 12.43
CA ASN A 177 -18.84 2.93 11.94
C ASN A 177 -18.50 2.01 10.76
N THR A 178 -18.14 0.76 11.06
CA THR A 178 -17.74 -0.22 10.03
C THR A 178 -18.90 -0.67 9.15
N ARG A 179 -20.16 -0.49 9.60
CA ARG A 179 -21.37 -0.86 8.84
C ARG A 179 -21.55 -0.06 7.55
N VAL A 180 -20.84 1.05 7.41
CA VAL A 180 -20.92 1.91 6.23
C VAL A 180 -19.77 1.71 5.25
N ASN A 181 -18.81 0.84 5.55
CA ASN A 181 -17.68 0.55 4.66
C ASN A 181 -18.17 0.02 3.30
N GLY A 182 -17.56 0.50 2.22
CA GLY A 182 -17.93 0.17 0.84
C GLY A 182 -19.16 0.92 0.30
N LEU A 183 -19.94 1.61 1.16
CA LEU A 183 -21.06 2.42 0.69
C LEU A 183 -20.56 3.68 0.00
N SER A 184 -21.25 4.12 -1.06
CA SER A 184 -20.91 5.36 -1.77
C SER A 184 -22.10 6.29 -1.93
N GLY A 185 -21.93 7.58 -1.65
CA GLY A 185 -23.04 8.52 -1.63
C GLY A 185 -22.58 9.96 -1.43
N TRP A 186 -23.57 10.86 -1.39
CA TRP A 186 -23.37 12.28 -1.16
C TRP A 186 -23.33 12.60 0.32
N VAL A 187 -22.34 13.39 0.72
CA VAL A 187 -22.17 13.96 2.06
C VAL A 187 -21.94 15.47 1.97
N ASN A 188 -22.14 16.17 3.09
CA ASN A 188 -21.79 17.58 3.18
C ASN A 188 -20.26 17.72 3.38
N SER A 189 -19.59 18.40 2.45
CA SER A 189 -18.14 18.54 2.41
C SER A 189 -17.55 19.37 3.55
N ASN A 190 -18.35 20.15 4.27
CA ASN A 190 -17.87 20.94 5.41
C ASN A 190 -17.41 20.05 6.59
N TYR A 191 -17.82 18.78 6.59
CA TYR A 191 -17.39 17.76 7.56
C TYR A 191 -16.27 16.89 7.02
N LEU A 192 -15.67 17.25 5.89
CA LEU A 192 -14.54 16.55 5.30
C LEU A 192 -13.28 17.40 5.46
N HIS A 193 -12.25 16.81 6.07
CA HIS A 193 -10.89 17.34 5.98
C HIS A 193 -10.12 16.50 4.97
N CYS A 194 -9.93 17.06 3.78
CA CYS A 194 -9.29 16.36 2.68
C CYS A 194 -7.81 16.73 2.62
N THR A 195 -6.95 15.74 2.66
CA THR A 195 -5.54 15.90 2.36
C THR A 195 -5.32 15.61 0.87
N LYS A 196 -4.82 16.60 0.14
CA LYS A 196 -4.07 16.36 -1.10
C LYS A 196 -2.62 16.41 -0.68
N GLU A 197 -2.06 15.28 -0.30
CA GLU A 197 -0.77 15.30 0.38
C GLU A 197 0.39 15.07 -0.59
N PRO A 198 1.30 16.05 -0.76
CA PRO A 198 2.64 15.82 -1.27
C PRO A 198 3.46 15.13 -0.16
N ILE A 199 4.19 14.06 -0.47
CA ILE A 199 5.16 13.53 0.49
C ILE A 199 6.40 14.44 0.47
N ASP A 200 6.72 15.05 1.61
CA ASP A 200 8.04 15.65 1.86
C ASP A 200 9.05 14.62 2.43
#